data_AF-A0A842M5W3-F1
#
_entry.id   AF-A0A842M5W3-F1
#
_cell.length_a   1.000
_cell.length_b   1.000
_cell.length_c   1.000
_cell.angle_alpha   90.00
_cell.angle_beta   90.00
_cell.angle_gamma   90.00
#
_symmetry.space_group_name_H-M   'P 1'
#
loop_
_entity.id
_entity.type
_entity.pdbx_description
1 polymer ?
#
loop_
_entity_poly.entity_id
_entity_poly.type
_entity_poly.pdbx_seq_one_letter_code
_entity_poly.pdbx_strand_id
1 'polypeptide(L)' 'MLHLDFSKEEKDIIQRAENYKEDAIYYLEKGDYITSFGCINYAHGLIDSLRILHGIRG' A
#
# COMPACT_ATOMS: atom_id res chain seq x y z
N MET A 1 -4.17 -22.82 -7.15
CA MET A 1 -4.30 -21.48 -6.55
C MET A 1 -3.07 -21.28 -5.68
N LEU A 2 -2.27 -20.24 -5.89
CA LEU A 2 -1.17 -19.93 -4.97
C LEU A 2 -1.79 -19.57 -3.62
N HIS A 3 -1.51 -20.37 -2.59
CA HIS A 3 -1.89 -20.04 -1.22
C HIS A 3 -0.85 -19.06 -0.70
N LEU A 4 -1.25 -17.79 -0.53
CA LEU A 4 -0.40 -16.77 0.07
C LEU A 4 -0.73 -16.72 1.56
N ASP A 5 0.22 -17.16 2.38
CA ASP A 5 0.16 -16.99 3.81
C ASP A 5 1.00 -15.78 4.20
N PHE A 6 0.31 -14.74 4.68
CA PHE A 6 0.95 -13.55 5.21
C PHE A 6 1.23 -13.70 6.70
N SER A 7 2.44 -13.36 7.11
CA SER A 7 2.83 -13.19 8.51
C SER A 7 1.99 -12.08 9.18
N LYS A 8 2.09 -11.98 10.50
CA LYS A 8 1.44 -10.89 11.24
C LYS A 8 1.98 -9.52 10.78
N GLU A 9 3.30 -9.42 10.62
CA GLU A 9 3.99 -8.23 10.17
C GLU A 9 3.59 -7.85 8.74
N GLU A 10 3.44 -8.83 7.85
CA GLU A 10 2.98 -8.59 6.47
C GLU A 10 1.52 -8.11 6.44
N LYS A 11 0.65 -8.62 7.33
CA LYS A 11 -0.71 -8.09 7.50
C LYS A 11 -0.72 -6.66 8.02
N ASP A 12 0.18 -6.32 8.95
CA ASP A 12 0.33 -4.94 9.41
C ASP A 12 0.82 -4.01 8.28
N ILE A 13 1.67 -4.50 7.37
CA ILE A 13 2.09 -3.77 6.16
C ILE A 13 0.90 -3.55 5.21
N ILE A 14 0.08 -4.57 4.97
CA ILE A 14 -1.14 -4.46 4.16
C ILE A 14 -2.08 -3.42 4.77
N GLN A 15 -2.32 -3.48 6.08
CA GLN A 15 -3.19 -2.51 6.76
C GLN A 15 -2.65 -1.08 6.65
N ARG A 16 -1.33 -0.89 6.75
CA ARG A 16 -0.70 0.42 6.52
C ARG A 16 -0.90 0.90 5.10
N ALA A 17 -0.76 0.04 4.09
CA ALA A 17 -1.01 0.42 2.71
C ALA A 17 -2.46 0.88 2.50
N GLU A 18 -3.44 0.19 3.11
CA GLU A 18 -4.84 0.63 3.10
C GLU A 18 -5.03 2.00 3.75
N ASN A 19 -4.43 2.24 4.92
CA ASN A 19 -4.52 3.53 5.60
C ASN A 19 -3.94 4.66 4.73
N TYR A 20 -2.78 4.46 4.10
CA TYR A 20 -2.19 5.46 3.21
C TYR A 20 -2.99 5.68 1.92
N LYS A 21 -3.73 4.67 1.44
CA LYS A 21 -4.69 4.85 0.34
C LYS A 21 -5.87 5.74 0.78
N GLU A 22 -6.42 5.53 1.99
CA GLU A 22 -7.46 6.41 2.55
C GLU A 22 -6.94 7.84 2.76
N ASP A 23 -5.71 8.00 3.26
CA ASP A 23 -5.05 9.31 3.39
C ASP A 23 -4.90 9.98 2.01
N ALA A 24 -4.50 9.23 0.98
CA ALA A 24 -4.38 9.76 -0.37
C ALA A 24 -5.72 10.30 -0.90
N ILE A 25 -6.83 9.57 -0.67
CA ILE A 25 -8.19 10.01 -1.02
C ILE A 25 -8.55 11.28 -0.25
N TYR A 26 -8.30 11.31 1.06
CA TYR A 26 -8.56 12.46 1.91
C TYR A 26 -7.83 13.73 1.45
N TYR A 27 -6.54 13.64 1.14
CA TYR A 27 -5.76 14.79 0.67
C TYR A 27 -6.14 15.18 -0.77
N LEU A 28 -6.56 14.23 -1.60
CA LEU A 28 -7.06 14.50 -2.94
C LEU A 28 -8.34 15.34 -2.90
N GLU A 29 -9.31 14.95 -2.07
CA GLU A 29 -10.58 15.66 -1.88
C GLU A 29 -10.37 17.10 -1.37
N LYS A 30 -9.28 17.32 -0.62
CA LYS A 30 -8.88 18.64 -0.12
C LYS A 30 -8.09 19.50 -1.10
N GLY A 31 -7.72 18.95 -2.27
CA GLY A 31 -6.89 19.63 -3.25
C GLY A 31 -5.39 19.67 -2.89
N ASP A 32 -4.95 18.93 -1.87
CA ASP A 32 -3.54 18.76 -1.55
C ASP A 32 -2.94 17.62 -2.37
N TYR A 33 -2.67 17.93 -3.64
CA TYR A 33 -2.22 16.94 -4.61
C TYR A 33 -0.82 16.37 -4.32
N ILE A 34 0.07 17.17 -3.73
CA ILE A 34 1.44 16.72 -3.42
C ILE A 34 1.40 15.69 -2.30
N THR A 35 0.67 15.99 -1.23
CA THR A 35 0.51 15.04 -0.11
C THR A 35 -0.25 13.79 -0.56
N SER A 36 -1.34 13.96 -1.31
CA SER A 36 -2.10 12.85 -1.88
C SER A 36 -1.23 11.91 -2.73
N PHE A 37 -0.44 12.47 -3.63
CA PHE A 37 0.48 11.71 -4.48
C PHE A 37 1.57 11.00 -3.66
N GLY A 38 2.08 11.65 -2.61
CA GLY A 38 3.01 11.04 -1.67
C GLY A 38 2.41 9.82 -0.95
N CYS A 39 1.19 9.96 -0.43
CA CYS A 39 0.49 8.89 0.28
C CYS A 39 0.25 7.67 -0.62
N ILE A 40 -0.25 7.88 -1.85
CA ILE A 40 -0.54 6.75 -2.74
C ILE A 40 0.74 6.05 -3.23
N ASN A 41 1.83 6.78 -3.46
CA ASN A 41 3.12 6.17 -3.82
C ASN A 41 3.71 5.35 -2.67
N TYR A 42 3.54 5.83 -1.43
CA TYR A 42 3.97 5.07 -0.26
C TYR A 42 3.17 3.78 -0.10
N ALA A 43 1.84 3.83 -0.27
CA ALA A 43 0.99 2.63 -0.28
C ALA A 43 1.43 1.62 -1.35
N HIS A 44 1.70 2.08 -2.58
CA HIS A 44 2.22 1.21 -3.65
C HIS A 44 3.58 0.61 -3.29
N GLY A 45 4.51 1.39 -2.72
CA GLY A 45 5.82 0.88 -2.30
C GLY A 45 5.72 -0.25 -1.27
N LEU A 46 4.79 -0.15 -0.31
CA LEU A 46 4.51 -1.23 0.65
C LEU A 46 4.01 -2.49 -0.07
N ILE A 47 3.04 -2.36 -0.96
CA ILE A 47 2.47 -3.51 -1.69
C ILE A 47 3.50 -4.14 -2.64
N ASP A 48 4.27 -3.34 -3.36
CA ASP A 48 5.31 -3.83 -4.26
C ASP A 48 6.41 -4.57 -3.50
N SER A 49 6.75 -4.11 -2.29
CA SER A 49 7.70 -4.84 -1.44
C SER A 49 7.20 -6.25 -1.09
N LEU A 50 5.92 -6.41 -0.72
CA LEU A 50 5.31 -7.71 -0.45
C LEU A 50 5.25 -8.57 -1.71
N ARG A 51 4.88 -7.98 -2.85
CA ARG A 51 4.86 -8.68 -4.14
C ARG A 51 6.23 -9.25 -4.50
N ILE A 52 7.29 -8.47 -4.31
CA ILE A 52 8.68 -8.92 -4.55
C ILE A 52 9.03 -10.08 -3.62
N LEU A 53 8.71 -9.98 -2.33
CA LEU A 53 8.99 -11.02 -1.33
C LEU A 53 8.29 -12.35 -1.65
N HIS A 54 7.04 -12.30 -2.11
CA HIS A 54 6.29 -13.49 -2.50
C HIS A 54 6.50 -13.93 -3.95
N GLY A 55 7.42 -13.30 -4.69
CA GLY A 55 7.69 -13.63 -6.09
C GLY A 55 6.53 -13.34 -7.04
N ILE A 56 5.58 -12.49 -6.63
CA ILE A 56 4.43 -12.06 -7.43
C ILE A 56 4.90 -10.97 -8.39
N ARG A 57 5.28 -11.37 -9.60
CA ARG A 57 5.65 -10.44 -10.66
C ARG A 57 4.42 -10.12 -11.52
N GLY A 58 4.24 -8.84 -11.81
CA GLY A 58 3.24 -8.36 -12.78
C GLY A 58 3.68 -8.69 -14.20
#